data_AF-D2UAK7-F1
#
_entry.id   AF-D2UAK7-F1
#
_cell.length_a   1.000
_cell.length_b   1.000
_cell.length_c   1.000
_cell.angle_alpha   90.00
_cell.angle_beta   90.00
_cell.angle_gamma   90.00
#
_symmetry.space_group_name_H-M   'P 1'
#
loop_
_entity.id
_entity.type
_entity.pdbx_description
1 polymer ?
#
loop_
_entity_poly.entity_id
_entity_poly.type
_entity_poly.pdbx_seq_one_letter_code
_entity_poly.pdbx_strand_id
1 'polypeptide(L)' 'MRKSKFTESQIVATLKQVEGGRQVKDVCGVEPRYV' A
#
# COMPACT_ATOMS: atom_id res chain seq x y z
N MET A 1 17.06 -10.13 -10.38
CA MET A 1 16.03 -9.45 -9.58
C MET A 1 14.78 -9.30 -10.42
N ARG A 2 13.64 -9.85 -9.98
CA ARG A 2 12.37 -9.70 -10.70
C ARG A 2 11.98 -8.22 -10.61
N LYS A 3 11.75 -7.55 -11.75
CA LYS A 3 11.30 -6.15 -11.72
C LYS A 3 10.07 -6.04 -10.82
N SER A 4 10.07 -5.09 -9.89
CA SER A 4 8.88 -4.80 -9.08
C SER A 4 7.70 -4.56 -10.00
N LYS A 5 6.54 -5.11 -9.63
CA LYS A 5 5.27 -4.87 -10.34
C LYS A 5 4.80 -3.42 -10.24
N PHE A 6 5.42 -2.65 -9.36
CA PHE A 6 5.11 -1.26 -9.06
C PHE A 6 6.25 -0.35 -9.48
N THR A 7 5.89 0.82 -9.99
CA THR A 7 6.84 1.90 -10.25
C THR A 7 7.24 2.59 -8.96
N GLU A 8 8.39 3.28 -8.95
CA GLU A 8 8.83 4.05 -7.79
C GLU A 8 7.79 5.07 -7.33
N SER A 9 7.16 5.77 -8.27
CA SER A 9 6.09 6.74 -7.98
C SER A 9 4.90 6.10 -7.26
N GLN A 10 4.51 4.88 -7.65
CA GLN A 10 3.42 4.15 -6.98
C GLN A 10 3.80 3.76 -5.55
N ILE A 11 5.06 3.37 -5.33
CA ILE A 11 5.57 3.02 -4.01
C ILE A 11 5.57 4.25 -3.10
N VAL A 12 6.12 5.38 -3.58
CA VAL A 12 6.16 6.64 -2.81
C VAL A 12 4.75 7.17 -2.51
N ALA A 13 3.82 7.08 -3.46
CA ALA A 13 2.44 7.49 -3.24
C ALA A 13 1.73 6.63 -2.18
N THR A 14 2.03 5.33 -2.14
CA THR A 14 1.50 4.41 -1.12
C THR A 14 2.07 4.75 0.27
N LEU A 15 3.38 4.99 0.37
CA LEU A 15 4.03 5.36 1.63
C LEU A 15 3.47 6.65 2.21
N LYS A 16 3.32 7.70 1.39
CA LYS A 16 2.74 8.98 1.82
C LYS A 16 1.31 8.84 2.36
N GLN A 17 0.50 7.95 1.79
CA GLN A 17 -0.85 7.70 2.28
C GLN A 17 -0.85 7.10 3.69
N VAL A 18 0.08 6.17 3.95
CA VAL A 18 0.24 5.54 5.27
C VAL A 18 0.82 6.52 6.29
N GLU A 19 1.83 7.31 5.91
CA GLU A 19 2.37 8.39 6.75
C GLU A 19 1.33 9.46 7.07
N GLY A 20 0.41 9.73 6.14
CA GLY A 20 -0.75 10.61 6.34
C GLY A 20 -1.85 10.02 7.22
N GLY A 21 -1.64 8.86 7.84
CA GLY A 21 -2.55 8.24 8.80
C GLY A 21 -3.57 7.26 8.22
N ARG A 22 -3.52 6.96 6.91
CA ARG A 22 -4.33 5.84 6.38
C ARG A 22 -3.77 4.52 6.88
N GLN A 23 -4.67 3.60 7.24
CA GLN A 23 -4.27 2.26 7.61
C GLN A 23 -3.90 1.43 6.37
N VAL A 24 -2.87 0.60 6.48
CA VAL A 24 -2.41 -0.27 5.37
C VAL A 24 -3.54 -1.14 4.80
N LYS A 25 -4.48 -1.58 5.62
CA LYS A 25 -5.68 -2.32 5.18
C LYS A 25 -6.56 -1.54 4.21
N ASP A 26 -6.67 -0.22 4.38
CA ASP A 26 -7.42 0.67 3.49
C ASP A 26 -6.65 0.87 2.17
N VAL A 27 -5.35 1.14 2.29
CA VAL A 27 -4.47 1.41 1.14
C VAL A 27 -4.28 0.19 0.25
N CYS A 28 -4.12 -0.99 0.84
CA CYS A 28 -3.95 -2.26 0.12
C CYS A 28 -5.29 -2.95 -0.18
N GLY A 29 -6.43 -2.37 0.22
CA GLY A 29 -7.75 -2.97 0.03
C GLY A 29 -7.91 -4.35 0.69
N VAL A 30 -7.15 -4.62 1.75
CA VAL A 30 -7.20 -5.89 2.47
C VAL A 30 -8.25 -5.75 3.55
N GLU A 31 -9.49 -6.13 3.23
CA GLU A 31 -10.51 -6.26 4.26
C GLU A 31 -10.08 -7.37 5.24
N PRO A 32 -10.00 -7.11 6.55
CA PRO A 32 -9.76 -8.16 7.52
C PRO A 32 -10.99 -9.09 7.49
N ARG A 33 -10.85 -10.24 6.82
CA ARG A 33 -11.75 -11.37 7.04
C ARG A 33 -11.54 -11.82 8.49
N TYR A 34 -12.37 -11.28 9.39
CA TYR A 34 -12.61 -11.93 10.68
C TYR A 34 -13.26 -13.27 10.36
N VAL A 35 -12.48 -14.34 10.48
CA VAL A 35 -12.96 -15.73 10.47
C VAL A 35 -13.36 -16.10 11.88
#